data_AF-A0A3E0CNR2-F1
#
_entry.id   AF-A0A3E0CNR2-F1
#
_cell.length_a   1.000
_cell.length_b   1.000
_cell.length_c   1.000
_cell.angle_alpha   90.00
_cell.angle_beta   90.00
_cell.angle_gamma   90.00
#
_symmetry.space_group_name_H-M   'P 1'
#
loop_
_entity.id
_entity.type
_entity.pdbx_description
1 polymer ?
#
loop_
_entity_poly.entity_id
_entity_poly.type
_entity_poly.pdbx_seq_one_letter_code
_entity_poly.pdbx_strand_id
1 'polypeptide(L)'
;MKVRDILRRLHEADPEAVVLYLAPYADDGTKLPTSNRASKWPSCRQFSELDTTDSGWDISMRRIDAEYDLPQFQASTLVRKIAANSFRLPTADRARFQQLPDHLIERIEQIVRDAYIEAGEDVGGDISSEDVWQQALTARRDMVANGDLISEAEFRRRGSLSTRRLSELLADESVFKLEVDGVEYFPAVLAVPANQRRNLYAICHVLATAPTDARLDFLTSPRESLADHSPLEALKNDKNRFKTVSRMAMAWASEWSRTSVKIYDGNHETEPPGVEPLYTAAVEIDPRKPLWTRASEALHVHGYEWPLGPYPEPRIFTVFVERQAVGDSTPIPEACVQVLVVGELVRIRIVAAPGTALNSQTIAAGKHKTVVDVAK
;
A
#
# COMPACT_ATOMS: atom_id res chain seq x y z
N MET A 1 12.72 -34.07 -11.50
CA MET A 1 13.35 -32.74 -11.59
C MET A 1 12.50 -31.83 -10.71
N LYS A 2 13.08 -31.24 -9.66
CA LYS A 2 12.32 -30.32 -8.79
C LYS A 2 12.05 -29.06 -9.60
N VAL A 3 10.95 -28.36 -9.39
CA VAL A 3 10.66 -27.19 -10.24
C VAL A 3 11.54 -25.99 -9.91
N ARG A 4 12.14 -25.97 -8.72
CA ARG A 4 13.36 -25.18 -8.45
C ARG A 4 14.50 -25.45 -9.46
N ASP A 5 14.60 -26.65 -10.04
CA ASP A 5 15.55 -26.94 -11.13
C ASP A 5 15.06 -26.38 -12.49
N ILE A 6 13.75 -26.28 -12.71
CA ILE A 6 13.15 -25.69 -13.92
C ILE A 6 13.30 -24.17 -13.90
N LEU A 7 12.90 -23.52 -12.81
CA LEU A 7 13.03 -22.07 -12.62
C LEU A 7 14.49 -21.63 -12.60
N ARG A 8 15.39 -22.46 -12.03
CA ARG A 8 16.83 -22.22 -12.13
C ARG A 8 17.34 -22.38 -13.55
N ARG A 9 16.89 -23.38 -14.30
CA ARG A 9 17.26 -23.53 -15.73
C ARG A 9 16.70 -22.42 -16.60
N LEU A 10 15.52 -21.87 -16.28
CA LEU A 10 14.98 -20.67 -16.92
C LEU A 10 15.82 -19.43 -16.59
N HIS A 11 16.26 -19.28 -15.34
CA HIS A 11 17.18 -18.22 -14.92
C HIS A 11 18.59 -18.36 -15.53
N GLU A 12 19.11 -19.58 -15.66
CA GLU A 12 20.40 -19.89 -16.29
C GLU A 12 20.34 -19.74 -17.82
N ALA A 13 19.18 -19.99 -18.44
CA ALA A 13 18.99 -19.84 -19.88
C ALA A 13 18.91 -18.38 -20.32
N ASP A 14 18.49 -17.47 -19.44
CA ASP A 14 18.50 -16.03 -19.70
C ASP A 14 18.64 -15.19 -18.41
N PRO A 15 19.87 -14.98 -17.93
CA PRO A 15 20.13 -14.15 -16.75
C PRO A 15 19.90 -12.65 -17.02
N GLU A 16 19.78 -12.26 -18.30
CA GLU A 16 19.71 -10.89 -18.83
C GLU A 16 18.43 -10.69 -19.68
N ALA A 17 17.34 -11.43 -19.41
CA ALA A 17 16.00 -11.05 -19.85
C ALA A 17 15.59 -9.79 -19.07
N VAL A 18 16.25 -8.70 -19.44
CA VAL A 18 16.22 -7.37 -18.84
C VAL A 18 14.80 -6.85 -18.93
N VAL A 19 14.31 -6.42 -17.77
CA VAL A 19 13.14 -5.58 -17.57
C VAL A 19 13.26 -4.37 -18.50
N LEU A 20 12.57 -4.41 -19.63
CA LEU A 20 12.29 -3.20 -20.41
C LEU A 20 11.14 -2.49 -19.70
N TYR A 21 11.44 -1.29 -19.19
CA TYR A 21 10.45 -0.37 -18.65
C TYR A 21 9.36 -0.11 -19.71
N LEU A 22 8.12 -0.45 -19.38
CA LEU A 22 6.96 -0.05 -20.18
C LEU A 22 6.63 1.41 -19.82
N ALA A 23 6.56 2.26 -20.84
CA ALA A 23 5.97 3.59 -20.72
C ALA A 23 4.45 3.47 -20.45
N PRO A 24 3.84 4.37 -19.67
CA PRO A 24 2.41 4.30 -19.38
C PRO A 24 1.59 4.53 -20.65
N TYR A 25 0.59 3.67 -20.87
CA TYR A 25 -0.36 3.76 -21.96
C TYR A 25 -1.44 4.78 -21.63
N ALA A 26 -1.84 5.58 -22.62
CA ALA A 26 -2.90 6.57 -22.51
C ALA A 26 -4.27 5.89 -22.35
N ASP A 27 -5.02 6.37 -21.37
CA ASP A 27 -6.38 5.96 -21.01
C ASP A 27 -7.37 6.40 -22.10
N ASP A 28 -8.00 5.44 -22.78
CA ASP A 28 -9.07 5.69 -23.74
C ASP A 28 -10.41 5.42 -23.05
N GLY A 29 -11.03 6.51 -22.60
CA GLY A 29 -12.18 6.50 -21.71
C GLY A 29 -13.39 5.77 -22.28
N THR A 30 -13.85 4.75 -21.57
CA THR A 30 -15.19 4.19 -21.74
C THR A 30 -15.88 4.02 -20.39
N LYS A 31 -16.98 4.76 -20.21
CA LYS A 31 -17.87 4.71 -19.04
C LYS A 31 -18.66 3.40 -19.02
N LEU A 32 -18.68 2.72 -17.88
CA LEU A 32 -19.63 1.64 -17.59
C LEU A 32 -20.61 2.03 -16.46
N PRO A 33 -21.84 1.48 -16.47
CA PRO A 33 -22.95 1.96 -15.65
C PRO A 33 -23.00 1.32 -14.26
N THR A 34 -23.52 2.08 -13.30
CA THR A 34 -23.80 1.68 -11.92
C THR A 34 -25.03 0.77 -11.84
N SER A 35 -24.90 -0.36 -11.13
CA SER A 35 -26.02 -1.25 -10.79
C SER A 35 -26.04 -1.55 -9.30
N ASN A 36 -26.98 -0.92 -8.60
CA ASN A 36 -27.40 -1.23 -7.24
C ASN A 36 -28.07 -2.61 -7.16
N ARG A 37 -27.63 -3.46 -6.22
CA ARG A 37 -28.51 -4.47 -5.62
C ARG A 37 -28.04 -4.88 -4.23
N ALA A 38 -28.77 -4.39 -3.23
CA ALA A 38 -28.70 -4.81 -1.86
C ALA A 38 -29.29 -6.23 -1.71
N SER A 39 -28.54 -7.13 -1.10
CA SER A 39 -29.00 -8.44 -0.64
C SER A 39 -29.20 -8.43 0.89
N LYS A 40 -30.36 -8.96 1.25
CA LYS A 40 -31.06 -8.93 2.53
C LYS A 40 -30.59 -10.11 3.39
N TRP A 41 -30.16 -9.87 4.63
CA TRP A 41 -29.83 -10.92 5.60
C TRP A 41 -30.98 -11.19 6.59
N PRO A 42 -31.09 -12.40 7.18
CA PRO A 42 -32.26 -12.83 7.93
C PRO A 42 -32.25 -12.35 9.40
N SER A 43 -33.48 -12.09 9.87
CA SER A 43 -33.88 -11.73 11.23
C SER A 43 -33.39 -12.71 12.29
N CYS A 44 -32.69 -12.20 13.30
CA CYS A 44 -32.46 -12.88 14.58
C CYS A 44 -33.39 -12.26 15.64
N ARG A 45 -34.31 -13.05 16.19
CA ARG A 45 -35.06 -12.73 17.41
C ARG A 45 -34.54 -13.60 18.54
N GLN A 46 -34.23 -12.93 19.65
CA GLN A 46 -34.34 -13.33 21.06
C GLN A 46 -33.03 -13.06 21.82
N PHE A 47 -32.96 -11.89 22.44
CA PHE A 47 -32.29 -11.69 23.72
C PHE A 47 -33.12 -10.70 24.54
N SER A 48 -33.50 -11.12 25.73
CA SER A 48 -34.31 -10.39 26.70
C SER A 48 -33.47 -10.21 27.96
N GLU A 49 -32.80 -9.07 28.07
CA GLU A 49 -32.33 -8.41 29.29
C GLU A 49 -31.84 -7.02 28.83
N LEU A 50 -32.62 -5.97 29.13
CA LEU A 50 -32.34 -4.60 28.71
C LEU A 50 -31.24 -4.00 29.61
N ASP A 51 -29.99 -4.21 29.26
CA ASP A 51 -28.95 -3.21 29.57
C ASP A 51 -29.36 -1.96 28.79
N THR A 52 -29.79 -0.91 29.49
CA THR A 52 -29.91 0.42 28.91
C THR A 52 -28.49 0.90 28.66
N THR A 53 -27.92 0.54 27.51
CA THR A 53 -26.70 1.15 27.02
C THR A 53 -26.99 2.64 26.87
N ASP A 54 -26.36 3.47 27.70
CA ASP A 54 -26.46 4.92 27.59
C ASP A 54 -26.18 5.32 26.14
N SER A 55 -27.08 6.09 25.52
CA SER A 55 -26.85 6.55 24.14
C SER A 55 -25.65 7.51 24.10
N GLY A 56 -25.02 7.66 22.93
CA GLY A 56 -23.95 8.63 22.75
C GLY A 56 -24.38 10.05 23.13
N TRP A 57 -25.67 10.35 22.95
CA TRP A 57 -26.28 11.60 23.40
C TRP A 57 -26.32 11.73 24.93
N ASP A 58 -26.71 10.67 25.65
CA ASP A 58 -26.80 10.68 27.13
C ASP A 58 -25.41 10.86 27.77
N ILE A 59 -24.41 10.15 27.23
CA ILE A 59 -23.01 10.27 27.67
C ILE A 59 -22.48 11.67 27.38
N SER A 60 -22.78 12.23 26.20
CA SER A 60 -22.38 13.60 25.81
C SER A 60 -22.92 14.64 26.78
N MET A 61 -24.24 14.60 27.04
CA MET A 61 -24.91 15.55 27.92
C MET A 61 -24.35 15.49 29.34
N ARG A 62 -24.14 14.28 29.88
CA ARG A 62 -23.55 14.08 31.21
C ARG A 62 -22.15 14.68 31.33
N ARG A 63 -21.32 14.54 30.29
CA ARG A 63 -19.95 15.10 30.27
C ARG A 63 -19.95 16.61 30.13
N ILE A 64 -20.79 17.15 29.26
CA ILE A 64 -20.93 18.60 29.08
C ILE A 64 -21.42 19.24 30.38
N ASP A 65 -22.43 18.68 31.04
CA ASP A 65 -22.94 19.18 32.32
C ASP A 65 -21.89 19.09 33.45
N ALA A 66 -20.95 18.15 33.36
CA ALA A 66 -19.85 18.01 34.32
C ALA A 66 -18.71 19.01 34.09
N GLU A 67 -18.44 19.39 32.84
CA GLU A 67 -17.32 20.28 32.46
C GLU A 67 -17.75 21.75 32.32
N TYR A 68 -19.03 22.02 32.01
CA TYR A 68 -19.53 23.35 31.65
C TYR A 68 -20.90 23.66 32.25
N ASP A 69 -21.08 24.91 32.70
CA ASP A 69 -22.37 25.46 33.12
C ASP A 69 -23.12 26.05 31.91
N LEU A 70 -23.58 25.18 31.01
CA LEU A 70 -24.34 25.57 29.82
C LEU A 70 -25.84 25.37 30.04
N PRO A 71 -26.71 26.30 29.58
CA PRO A 71 -28.13 26.04 29.57
C PRO A 71 -28.44 24.75 28.80
N GLN A 72 -29.15 23.82 29.44
CA GLN A 72 -29.37 22.46 28.92
C GLN A 72 -29.93 22.44 27.49
N PHE A 73 -30.78 23.41 27.13
CA PHE A 73 -31.33 23.53 25.78
C PHE A 73 -30.27 23.89 24.73
N GLN A 74 -29.26 24.68 25.09
CA GLN A 74 -28.13 25.03 24.22
C GLN A 74 -27.21 23.83 24.04
N ALA A 75 -26.83 23.17 25.15
CA ALA A 75 -26.01 21.95 25.11
C ALA A 75 -26.68 20.86 24.27
N SER A 76 -27.96 20.57 24.51
CA SER A 76 -28.72 19.58 23.74
C SER A 76 -28.80 19.91 22.25
N THR A 77 -29.01 21.18 21.91
CA THR A 77 -29.05 21.63 20.50
C THR A 77 -27.68 21.48 19.83
N LEU A 78 -26.61 21.82 20.55
CA LEU A 78 -25.24 21.72 20.06
C LEU A 78 -24.85 20.26 19.83
N VAL A 79 -25.12 19.36 20.78
CA VAL A 79 -24.86 17.91 20.64
C VAL A 79 -25.56 17.33 19.42
N ARG A 80 -26.85 17.63 19.22
CA ARG A 80 -27.60 17.14 18.05
C ARG A 80 -27.05 17.69 16.74
N LYS A 81 -26.68 18.97 16.70
CA LYS A 81 -26.09 19.60 15.52
C LYS A 81 -24.74 18.99 15.16
N ILE A 82 -23.88 18.79 16.15
CA ILE A 82 -22.57 18.16 16.00
C ILE A 82 -22.73 16.72 15.51
N ALA A 83 -23.55 15.91 16.19
CA ALA A 83 -23.78 14.52 15.82
C ALA A 83 -24.38 14.38 14.39
N ALA A 84 -25.26 15.28 13.99
CA ALA A 84 -25.87 15.28 12.66
C ALA A 84 -24.92 15.75 11.52
N ASN A 85 -23.76 16.33 11.83
CA ASN A 85 -22.83 16.89 10.86
C ASN A 85 -21.42 16.30 11.05
N SER A 86 -21.32 14.97 11.13
CA SER A 86 -20.06 14.24 11.22
C SER A 86 -19.18 14.69 12.40
N PHE A 87 -19.82 14.94 13.55
CA PHE A 87 -19.15 15.38 14.78
C PHE A 87 -18.41 16.73 14.64
N ARG A 88 -18.90 17.61 13.76
CA ARG A 88 -18.45 18.99 13.57
C ARG A 88 -19.63 19.95 13.60
N LEU A 89 -19.46 21.13 14.18
CA LEU A 89 -20.44 22.19 14.11
C LEU A 89 -20.22 23.02 12.82
N PRO A 90 -21.18 23.03 11.86
CA PRO A 90 -21.02 23.79 10.62
C PRO A 90 -20.73 25.28 10.89
N THR A 91 -19.87 25.90 10.06
CA THR A 91 -19.50 27.33 10.21
C THR A 91 -20.72 28.26 10.23
N ALA A 92 -21.75 27.94 9.44
CA ALA A 92 -23.01 28.69 9.42
C ALA A 92 -23.77 28.62 10.76
N ASP A 93 -23.69 27.48 11.46
CA ASP A 93 -24.31 27.29 12.76
C ASP A 93 -23.47 27.88 13.90
N ARG A 94 -22.14 28.01 13.75
CA ARG A 94 -21.28 28.70 14.75
C ARG A 94 -21.74 30.12 15.05
N ALA A 95 -22.33 30.82 14.07
CA ALA A 95 -22.90 32.15 14.27
C ALA A 95 -24.04 32.18 15.32
N ARG A 96 -24.73 31.06 15.55
CA ARG A 96 -25.80 30.95 16.55
C ARG A 96 -25.26 30.71 17.96
N PHE A 97 -23.99 30.33 18.09
CA PHE A 97 -23.30 30.04 19.34
C PHE A 97 -22.14 31.01 19.59
N GLN A 98 -22.17 32.22 19.01
CA GLN A 98 -21.11 33.24 19.15
C GLN A 98 -20.76 33.65 20.59
N GLN A 99 -21.65 33.34 21.55
CA GLN A 99 -21.40 33.56 22.97
C GLN A 99 -20.40 32.55 23.56
N LEU A 100 -20.18 31.41 22.89
CA LEU A 100 -19.19 30.41 23.26
C LEU A 100 -17.87 30.68 22.52
N PRO A 101 -16.73 30.76 23.24
CA PRO A 101 -15.41 30.78 22.61
C PRO A 101 -15.18 29.55 21.71
N ASP A 102 -14.44 29.73 20.61
CA ASP A 102 -14.17 28.65 19.64
C ASP A 102 -13.54 27.41 20.29
N HIS A 103 -12.61 27.59 21.24
CA HIS A 103 -11.98 26.47 21.94
C HIS A 103 -12.96 25.64 22.78
N LEU A 104 -14.06 26.24 23.28
CA LEU A 104 -15.12 25.49 23.97
C LEU A 104 -15.94 24.69 22.98
N ILE A 105 -16.25 25.25 21.81
CA ILE A 105 -16.97 24.54 20.75
C ILE A 105 -16.15 23.33 20.29
N GLU A 106 -14.85 23.50 20.04
CA GLU A 106 -13.94 22.41 19.67
C GLU A 106 -13.88 21.31 20.74
N ARG A 107 -13.85 21.71 22.01
CA ARG A 107 -13.84 20.76 23.12
C ARG A 107 -15.17 20.00 23.22
N ILE A 108 -16.31 20.67 23.04
CA ILE A 108 -17.60 20.00 23.05
C ILE A 108 -17.75 19.07 21.82
N GLU A 109 -17.27 19.45 20.63
CA GLU A 109 -17.20 18.55 19.47
C GLU A 109 -16.46 17.25 19.80
N GLN A 110 -15.33 17.35 20.51
CA GLN A 110 -14.57 16.18 20.97
C GLN A 110 -15.36 15.33 21.98
N ILE A 111 -16.01 15.96 22.97
CA ILE A 111 -16.84 15.24 23.96
C ILE A 111 -17.94 14.43 23.28
N VAL A 112 -18.64 15.04 22.30
CA VAL A 112 -19.72 14.37 21.57
C VAL A 112 -19.18 13.19 20.76
N ARG A 113 -18.05 13.36 20.07
CA ARG A 113 -17.40 12.27 19.34
C ARG A 113 -17.04 11.10 20.24
N ASP A 114 -16.36 11.36 21.35
CA ASP A 114 -15.91 10.32 22.28
C ASP A 114 -17.09 9.58 22.93
N ALA A 115 -18.14 10.31 23.27
CA ALA A 115 -19.35 9.76 23.87
C ALA A 115 -20.10 8.81 22.92
N TYR A 116 -20.20 9.14 21.63
CA TYR A 116 -20.84 8.26 20.65
C TYR A 116 -19.99 7.03 20.31
N ILE A 117 -18.64 7.16 20.28
CA ILE A 117 -17.73 6.01 20.16
C ILE A 117 -17.91 5.06 21.35
N GLU A 118 -17.98 5.61 22.57
CA GLU A 118 -18.15 4.82 23.80
C GLU A 118 -19.49 4.09 23.87
N ALA A 119 -20.56 4.71 23.36
CA ALA A 119 -21.87 4.07 23.24
C ALA A 119 -21.90 2.93 22.21
N GLY A 120 -20.79 2.69 21.47
CA GLY A 120 -20.74 1.72 20.38
C GLY A 120 -21.60 2.11 19.19
N GLU A 121 -22.02 3.38 19.12
CA GLU A 121 -22.75 3.90 17.98
C GLU A 121 -21.77 4.06 16.81
N ASP A 122 -22.21 3.63 15.63
CA ASP A 122 -21.47 3.86 14.40
C ASP A 122 -21.46 5.36 14.13
N VAL A 123 -20.40 6.02 14.61
CA VAL A 123 -20.10 7.44 14.40
C VAL A 123 -19.80 7.76 12.93
N GLY A 124 -20.15 6.86 12.00
CA GLY A 124 -19.88 7.02 10.58
C GLY A 124 -18.40 7.27 10.41
N GLY A 125 -17.59 6.31 10.86
CA GLY A 125 -16.13 6.34 10.98
C GLY A 125 -15.35 6.58 9.68
N ASP A 126 -15.92 7.26 8.70
CA ASP A 126 -15.15 8.23 7.95
C ASP A 126 -14.93 9.43 8.90
N ILE A 127 -13.80 9.44 9.61
CA ILE A 127 -13.03 10.69 9.60
C ILE A 127 -12.99 11.02 8.12
N SER A 128 -13.79 11.99 7.68
CA SER A 128 -13.99 12.24 6.25
C SER A 128 -12.61 12.17 5.63
N SER A 129 -12.44 11.38 4.57
CA SER A 129 -11.13 11.27 3.93
C SER A 129 -10.51 12.66 3.70
N GLU A 130 -11.36 13.67 3.51
CA GLU A 130 -11.07 15.10 3.54
C GLU A 130 -10.40 15.59 4.84
N ASP A 131 -10.93 15.30 6.04
CA ASP A 131 -10.35 15.74 7.32
C ASP A 131 -8.95 15.14 7.54
N VAL A 132 -8.74 13.85 7.25
CA VAL A 132 -7.42 13.22 7.31
C VAL A 132 -6.47 13.87 6.31
N TRP A 133 -6.97 14.14 5.10
CA TRP A 133 -6.18 14.78 4.05
C TRP A 133 -5.80 16.22 4.41
N GLN A 134 -6.72 17.00 4.97
CA GLN A 134 -6.47 18.37 5.44
C GLN A 134 -5.48 18.41 6.59
N GLN A 135 -5.57 17.46 7.54
CA GLN A 135 -4.57 17.32 8.60
C GLN A 135 -3.18 16.99 8.02
N ALA A 136 -3.11 16.05 7.09
CA ALA A 136 -1.86 15.69 6.42
C ALA A 136 -1.27 16.88 5.64
N LEU A 137 -2.11 17.66 4.94
CA LEU A 137 -1.68 18.84 4.20
C LEU A 137 -1.17 19.95 5.15
N THR A 138 -1.87 20.17 6.26
CA THR A 138 -1.45 21.14 7.28
C THR A 138 -0.09 20.74 7.87
N ALA A 139 0.08 19.48 8.25
CA ALA A 139 1.37 18.96 8.73
C ALA A 139 2.49 19.16 7.70
N ARG A 140 2.22 18.94 6.40
CA ARG A 140 3.21 19.18 5.33
C ARG A 140 3.59 20.65 5.19
N ARG A 141 2.64 21.58 5.33
CA ARG A 141 2.92 23.03 5.32
C ARG A 141 3.80 23.41 6.50
N ASP A 142 3.54 22.84 7.68
CA ASP A 142 4.38 23.07 8.86
C ASP A 142 5.80 22.55 8.64
N MET A 143 5.97 21.38 8.00
CA MET A 143 7.30 20.88 7.64
C MET A 143 8.05 21.80 6.68
N VAL A 144 7.37 22.45 5.72
CA VAL A 144 7.99 23.48 4.87
C VAL A 144 8.38 24.71 5.71
N ALA A 145 7.48 25.19 6.57
CA ALA A 145 7.72 26.35 7.43
C ALA A 145 8.89 26.13 8.40
N ASN A 146 9.03 24.93 8.94
CA ASN A 146 10.11 24.52 9.85
C ASN A 146 11.43 24.22 9.11
N GLY A 147 11.39 24.12 7.78
CA GLY A 147 12.57 23.79 6.97
C GLY A 147 12.94 22.30 6.97
N ASP A 148 12.02 21.43 7.38
CA ASP A 148 12.13 19.98 7.26
C ASP A 148 11.92 19.53 5.80
N LEU A 149 11.13 20.30 5.04
CA LEU A 149 11.03 20.23 3.59
C LEU A 149 11.69 21.47 2.96
N ILE A 150 12.63 21.24 2.05
CA ILE A 150 13.46 22.29 1.44
C ILE A 150 13.36 22.29 -0.08
N SER A 151 13.55 23.46 -0.68
CA SER A 151 13.56 23.61 -2.14
C SER A 151 14.73 22.87 -2.78
N GLU A 152 14.64 22.59 -4.08
CA GLU A 152 15.72 21.94 -4.83
C GLU A 152 17.05 22.71 -4.74
N ALA A 153 17.00 24.04 -4.81
CA ALA A 153 18.20 24.89 -4.73
C ALA A 153 18.89 24.74 -3.37
N GLU A 154 18.10 24.70 -2.28
CA GLU A 154 18.60 24.47 -0.94
C GLU A 154 19.16 23.06 -0.77
N PHE A 155 18.45 22.05 -1.28
CA PHE A 155 18.85 20.65 -1.23
C PHE A 155 20.20 20.43 -1.92
N ARG A 156 20.37 20.98 -3.13
CA ARG A 156 21.64 20.94 -3.86
C ARG A 156 22.76 21.65 -3.11
N ARG A 157 22.48 22.81 -2.52
CA ARG A 157 23.47 23.58 -1.76
C ARG A 157 23.95 22.80 -0.54
N ARG A 158 23.03 22.31 0.30
CA ARG A 158 23.35 21.52 1.51
C ARG A 158 24.04 20.19 1.17
N GLY A 159 23.54 19.52 0.13
CA GLY A 159 24.11 18.28 -0.38
C GLY A 159 25.34 18.46 -1.28
N SER A 160 25.83 19.67 -1.53
CA SER A 160 26.90 19.94 -2.50
C SER A 160 26.73 19.15 -3.82
N LEU A 161 25.50 19.09 -4.34
CA LEU A 161 25.12 18.32 -5.52
C LEU A 161 25.06 19.24 -6.74
N SER A 162 25.60 18.78 -7.87
CA SER A 162 25.29 19.38 -9.17
C SER A 162 23.87 19.03 -9.61
N THR A 163 23.29 19.82 -10.50
CA THR A 163 21.98 19.53 -11.10
C THR A 163 21.95 18.15 -11.75
N ARG A 164 22.97 17.82 -12.55
CA ARG A 164 23.13 16.52 -13.20
C ARG A 164 23.10 15.38 -12.18
N ARG A 165 23.85 15.51 -11.08
CA ARG A 165 23.92 14.45 -10.07
C ARG A 165 22.57 14.28 -9.36
N LEU A 166 21.84 15.37 -9.10
CA LEU A 166 20.50 15.28 -8.54
C LEU A 166 19.54 14.56 -9.50
N SER A 167 19.59 14.88 -10.80
CA SER A 167 18.78 14.18 -11.81
C SER A 167 19.08 12.69 -11.86
N GLU A 168 20.36 12.28 -11.77
CA GLU A 168 20.74 10.86 -11.68
C GLU A 168 20.17 10.18 -10.42
N LEU A 169 20.20 10.86 -9.27
CA LEU A 169 19.66 10.31 -8.02
C LEU A 169 18.13 10.18 -8.04
N LEU A 170 17.42 11.10 -8.70
CA LEU A 170 15.98 11.02 -8.90
C LEU A 170 15.60 9.89 -9.86
N ALA A 171 16.35 9.75 -10.97
CA ALA A 171 16.11 8.69 -11.95
C ALA A 171 16.34 7.28 -11.38
N ASP A 172 17.28 7.15 -10.43
CA ASP A 172 17.56 5.90 -9.71
C ASP A 172 16.73 5.75 -8.41
N GLU A 173 15.81 6.69 -8.13
CA GLU A 173 14.97 6.71 -6.92
C GLU A 173 15.77 6.68 -5.59
N SER A 174 17.05 7.04 -5.66
CA SER A 174 17.99 7.17 -4.55
C SER A 174 17.69 8.39 -3.67
N VAL A 175 16.87 9.32 -4.15
CA VAL A 175 16.24 10.41 -3.40
C VAL A 175 14.80 10.59 -3.91
N PHE A 176 13.96 11.24 -3.13
CA PHE A 176 12.56 11.47 -3.51
C PHE A 176 12.09 12.86 -3.08
N LYS A 177 10.95 13.27 -3.64
CA LYS A 177 10.29 14.54 -3.39
C LYS A 177 8.94 14.31 -2.71
N LEU A 178 8.47 15.30 -1.98
CA LEU A 178 7.09 15.38 -1.49
C LEU A 178 6.42 16.59 -2.13
N GLU A 179 5.15 16.43 -2.50
CA GLU A 179 4.34 17.53 -3.01
C GLU A 179 3.58 18.21 -1.86
N VAL A 180 3.64 19.54 -1.81
CA VAL A 180 2.86 20.38 -0.90
C VAL A 180 2.25 21.50 -1.72
N ASP A 181 0.91 21.56 -1.79
CA ASP A 181 0.18 22.57 -2.57
C ASP A 181 0.63 22.67 -4.04
N GLY A 182 0.91 21.53 -4.69
CA GLY A 182 1.38 21.48 -6.09
C GLY A 182 2.86 21.85 -6.29
N VAL A 183 3.62 22.07 -5.21
CA VAL A 183 5.04 22.38 -5.26
C VAL A 183 5.85 21.21 -4.70
N GLU A 184 6.89 20.78 -5.41
CA GLU A 184 7.76 19.71 -4.97
C GLU A 184 8.88 20.20 -4.03
N TYR A 185 9.04 19.51 -2.91
CA TYR A 185 10.09 19.74 -1.92
C TYR A 185 10.89 18.47 -1.65
N PHE A 186 12.11 18.63 -1.13
CA PHE A 186 12.96 17.52 -0.68
C PHE A 186 12.99 17.47 0.85
N PRO A 187 12.95 16.28 1.48
CA PRO A 187 13.26 16.16 2.88
C PRO A 187 14.68 16.64 3.19
N ALA A 188 14.81 17.61 4.09
CA ALA A 188 16.09 18.18 4.51
C ALA A 188 17.04 17.11 5.07
N VAL A 189 16.48 16.08 5.70
CA VAL A 189 17.19 14.91 6.22
C VAL A 189 17.97 14.13 5.16
N LEU A 190 17.60 14.22 3.88
CA LEU A 190 18.32 13.58 2.78
C LEU A 190 19.54 14.39 2.30
N ALA A 191 19.65 15.66 2.69
CA ALA A 191 20.74 16.55 2.30
C ALA A 191 22.01 16.32 3.16
N VAL A 192 22.48 15.07 3.19
CA VAL A 192 23.58 14.64 4.08
C VAL A 192 24.97 14.92 3.49
N PRO A 193 26.03 15.02 4.32
CA PRO A 193 27.40 15.16 3.85
C PRO A 193 27.89 13.92 3.06
N ALA A 194 28.93 14.09 2.24
CA ALA A 194 29.39 13.07 1.28
C ALA A 194 29.73 11.70 1.92
N ASN A 195 30.19 11.68 3.16
CA ASN A 195 30.53 10.45 3.89
C ASN A 195 29.32 9.59 4.28
N GLN A 196 28.10 10.14 4.29
CA GLN A 196 26.87 9.44 4.66
C GLN A 196 25.98 9.11 3.46
N ARG A 197 26.11 9.87 2.35
CA ARG A 197 25.24 9.75 1.16
C ARG A 197 25.11 8.34 0.64
N ARG A 198 26.22 7.61 0.50
CA ARG A 198 26.22 6.27 -0.10
C ARG A 198 25.26 5.32 0.61
N ASN A 199 25.31 5.30 1.94
CA ASN A 199 24.48 4.40 2.73
C ASN A 199 23.02 4.87 2.74
N LEU A 200 22.77 6.16 2.96
CA LEU A 200 21.41 6.69 2.99
C LEU A 200 20.69 6.53 1.65
N TYR A 201 21.35 6.83 0.53
CA TYR A 201 20.76 6.72 -0.79
C TYR A 201 20.52 5.26 -1.20
N ALA A 202 21.41 4.34 -0.79
CA ALA A 202 21.17 2.92 -0.96
C ALA A 202 19.91 2.45 -0.19
N ILE A 203 19.65 3.00 1.00
CA ILE A 203 18.39 2.74 1.73
C ILE A 203 17.21 3.37 1.00
N CYS A 204 17.30 4.62 0.55
CA CYS A 204 16.21 5.28 -0.20
C CYS A 204 15.81 4.51 -1.46
N HIS A 205 16.80 4.01 -2.21
CA HIS A 205 16.58 3.13 -3.36
C HIS A 205 15.88 1.81 -2.98
N VAL A 206 16.14 1.27 -1.78
CA VAL A 206 15.39 0.11 -1.26
C VAL A 206 13.94 0.44 -0.96
N LEU A 207 13.69 1.63 -0.43
CA LEU A 207 12.35 2.09 -0.07
C LEU A 207 11.55 2.60 -1.28
N ALA A 208 12.13 2.59 -2.48
CA ALA A 208 11.54 3.20 -3.67
C ALA A 208 10.19 2.59 -4.08
N THR A 209 9.85 1.43 -3.55
CA THR A 209 8.59 0.72 -3.80
C THR A 209 7.42 1.30 -3.02
N ALA A 210 7.69 2.06 -1.96
CA ALA A 210 6.67 2.66 -1.11
C ALA A 210 6.29 4.08 -1.60
N PRO A 211 5.11 4.60 -1.23
CA PRO A 211 4.78 6.02 -1.37
C PRO A 211 5.77 6.92 -0.63
N THR A 212 6.02 8.12 -1.14
CA THR A 212 7.08 9.01 -0.63
C THR A 212 6.91 9.42 0.83
N ASP A 213 5.67 9.61 1.29
CA ASP A 213 5.36 9.88 2.70
C ASP A 213 5.80 8.71 3.60
N ALA A 214 5.49 7.48 3.19
CA ALA A 214 5.87 6.28 3.94
C ALA A 214 7.39 6.07 3.97
N ARG A 215 8.10 6.45 2.89
CA ARG A 215 9.57 6.45 2.88
C ARG A 215 10.14 7.41 3.93
N LEU A 216 9.56 8.60 4.03
CA LEU A 216 9.98 9.59 5.02
C LEU A 216 9.72 9.10 6.43
N ASP A 217 8.50 8.64 6.72
CA ASP A 217 8.15 8.04 8.01
C ASP A 217 9.10 6.91 8.38
N PHE A 218 9.39 6.00 7.43
CA PHE A 218 10.35 4.94 7.68
C PHE A 218 11.70 5.47 8.16
N LEU A 219 12.23 6.50 7.51
CA LEU A 219 13.55 7.06 7.81
C LEU A 219 13.61 7.83 9.13
N THR A 220 12.51 8.50 9.53
CA THR A 220 12.48 9.40 10.68
C THR A 220 11.89 8.78 11.93
N SER A 221 11.03 7.77 11.81
CA SER A 221 10.33 7.20 12.96
C SER A 221 11.21 6.23 13.75
N PRO A 222 11.22 6.34 15.11
CA PRO A 222 11.92 5.41 16.00
C PRO A 222 11.56 3.95 15.74
N ARG A 223 12.54 3.06 15.87
CA ARG A 223 12.34 1.61 15.73
C ARG A 223 12.89 0.89 16.95
N GLU A 224 12.06 0.07 17.59
CA GLU A 224 12.44 -0.76 18.74
C GLU A 224 13.66 -1.64 18.40
N SER A 225 13.70 -2.23 17.20
CA SER A 225 14.81 -3.06 16.72
C SER A 225 16.14 -2.30 16.54
N LEU A 226 16.11 -0.97 16.59
CA LEU A 226 17.27 -0.09 16.54
C LEU A 226 17.56 0.57 17.89
N ALA A 227 16.96 0.08 18.99
CA ALA A 227 17.01 0.68 20.33
C ALA A 227 16.44 2.11 20.34
N ASP A 228 15.21 2.24 19.83
CA ASP A 228 14.44 3.49 19.76
C ASP A 228 15.08 4.61 18.94
N HIS A 229 16.10 4.29 18.15
CA HIS A 229 16.64 5.18 17.14
C HIS A 229 15.86 5.05 15.83
N SER A 230 15.73 6.17 15.11
CA SER A 230 15.28 6.13 13.73
C SER A 230 16.36 5.50 12.82
N PRO A 231 16.00 4.98 11.64
CA PRO A 231 16.98 4.51 10.66
C PRO A 231 18.03 5.57 10.32
N LEU A 232 17.62 6.83 10.21
CA LEU A 232 18.53 7.93 9.91
C LEU A 232 19.55 8.15 11.05
N GLU A 233 19.10 8.15 12.31
CA GLU A 233 19.98 8.26 13.47
C GLU A 233 20.94 7.08 13.58
N ALA A 234 20.44 5.87 13.35
CA ALA A 234 21.24 4.66 13.36
C ALA A 234 22.37 4.71 12.32
N LEU A 235 22.08 5.20 11.10
CA LEU A 235 23.08 5.38 10.05
C LEU A 235 24.09 6.49 10.34
N LYS A 236 23.67 7.55 11.05
CA LYS A 236 24.53 8.67 11.44
C LYS A 236 25.53 8.25 12.52
N ASN A 237 25.08 7.47 13.50
CA ASN A 237 25.84 7.17 14.71
C ASN A 237 26.80 5.98 14.53
N ASP A 238 26.45 4.99 13.70
CA ASP A 238 27.27 3.78 13.52
C ASP A 238 27.23 3.26 12.07
N LYS A 239 28.40 3.27 11.42
CA LYS A 239 28.55 2.73 10.05
C LYS A 239 28.24 1.23 9.98
N ASN A 240 28.42 0.49 11.08
CA ASN A 240 28.16 -0.94 11.13
C ASN A 240 26.66 -1.26 11.16
N ARG A 241 25.80 -0.26 11.48
CA ARG A 241 24.34 -0.43 11.47
C ARG A 241 23.73 -0.44 10.07
N PHE A 242 24.48 -0.09 9.02
CA PHE A 242 23.98 -0.12 7.64
C PHE A 242 23.37 -1.48 7.26
N LYS A 243 24.02 -2.59 7.60
CA LYS A 243 23.51 -3.94 7.27
C LYS A 243 22.17 -4.23 7.97
N THR A 244 22.02 -3.80 9.22
CA THR A 244 20.79 -3.96 9.99
C THR A 244 19.67 -3.13 9.40
N VAL A 245 19.93 -1.84 9.14
CA VAL A 245 18.95 -0.92 8.54
C VAL A 245 18.56 -1.38 7.13
N SER A 246 19.52 -1.83 6.32
CA SER A 246 19.26 -2.36 4.99
C SER A 246 18.38 -3.60 5.01
N ARG A 247 18.63 -4.55 5.91
CA ARG A 247 17.75 -5.74 6.06
C ARG A 247 16.35 -5.35 6.48
N MET A 248 16.22 -4.42 7.42
CA MET A 248 14.91 -3.92 7.86
C MET A 248 14.18 -3.19 6.73
N ALA A 249 14.88 -2.34 5.97
CA ALA A 249 14.32 -1.63 4.82
C ALA A 249 13.85 -2.61 3.74
N MET A 250 14.60 -3.70 3.46
CA MET A 250 14.16 -4.72 2.50
C MET A 250 12.91 -5.47 2.96
N ALA A 251 12.81 -5.81 4.25
CA ALA A 251 11.63 -6.46 4.81
C ALA A 251 10.41 -5.52 4.79
N TRP A 252 10.61 -4.25 5.14
CA TRP A 252 9.54 -3.25 5.09
C TRP A 252 9.11 -2.96 3.64
N ALA A 253 10.06 -2.84 2.71
CA ALA A 253 9.77 -2.58 1.29
C ALA A 253 8.97 -3.71 0.63
N SER A 254 9.08 -4.96 1.10
CA SER A 254 8.24 -6.06 0.60
C SER A 254 6.76 -5.93 0.94
N GLU A 255 6.40 -5.18 1.99
CA GLU A 255 4.99 -4.94 2.36
C GLU A 255 4.28 -4.02 1.34
N TRP A 256 5.05 -3.26 0.56
CA TRP A 256 4.52 -2.27 -0.39
C TRP A 256 4.29 -2.83 -1.80
N SER A 257 4.54 -4.12 -2.01
CA SER A 257 4.41 -4.75 -3.33
C SER A 257 3.97 -6.20 -3.20
N ARG A 258 2.93 -6.55 -3.95
CA ARG A 258 2.41 -7.90 -4.06
C ARG A 258 2.73 -8.46 -5.43
N THR A 259 3.26 -9.68 -5.46
CA THR A 259 3.31 -10.49 -6.68
C THR A 259 2.21 -11.52 -6.64
N SER A 260 1.39 -11.56 -7.68
CA SER A 260 0.33 -12.55 -7.86
C SER A 260 0.65 -13.43 -9.06
N VAL A 261 0.30 -14.71 -8.93
CA VAL A 261 0.40 -15.71 -9.99
C VAL A 261 -0.99 -16.29 -10.21
N LYS A 262 -1.54 -16.11 -11.41
CA LYS A 262 -2.85 -16.60 -11.81
C LYS A 262 -2.71 -17.67 -12.89
N ILE A 263 -3.42 -18.78 -12.77
CA ILE A 263 -3.39 -19.90 -13.70
C ILE A 263 -4.77 -20.05 -14.35
N TYR A 264 -4.84 -20.08 -15.67
CA TYR A 264 -6.06 -20.22 -16.45
C TYR A 264 -6.02 -21.47 -17.32
N ASP A 265 -7.17 -22.09 -17.55
CA ASP A 265 -7.30 -23.20 -18.50
C ASP A 265 -7.11 -22.71 -19.94
N GLY A 266 -6.40 -23.48 -20.76
CA GLY A 266 -6.18 -23.18 -22.17
C GLY A 266 -4.99 -22.27 -22.45
N ASN A 267 -4.94 -21.77 -23.68
CA ASN A 267 -3.81 -21.00 -24.23
C ASN A 267 -4.20 -19.54 -24.41
N HIS A 268 -3.69 -18.67 -23.54
CA HIS A 268 -4.01 -17.24 -23.53
C HIS A 268 -2.76 -16.42 -23.79
N GLU A 269 -2.91 -15.31 -24.52
CA GLU A 269 -1.84 -14.31 -24.69
C GLU A 269 -2.02 -13.10 -23.75
N THR A 270 -3.25 -12.89 -23.28
CA THR A 270 -3.64 -11.84 -22.32
C THR A 270 -4.60 -12.45 -21.29
N GLU A 271 -4.68 -11.85 -20.11
CA GLU A 271 -5.58 -12.35 -19.05
C GLU A 271 -7.03 -12.34 -19.56
N PRO A 272 -7.71 -13.51 -19.57
CA PRO A 272 -9.05 -13.59 -20.16
C PRO A 272 -10.08 -12.85 -19.30
N PRO A 273 -10.80 -11.85 -19.85
CA PRO A 273 -11.71 -11.02 -19.07
C PRO A 273 -12.94 -11.82 -18.59
N GLY A 274 -13.26 -11.68 -17.31
CA GLY A 274 -14.45 -12.31 -16.70
C GLY A 274 -14.37 -13.83 -16.54
N VAL A 275 -13.20 -14.42 -16.78
CA VAL A 275 -12.94 -15.84 -16.52
C VAL A 275 -12.27 -15.96 -15.15
N GLU A 276 -12.76 -16.87 -14.30
CA GLU A 276 -12.13 -17.15 -13.01
C GLU A 276 -10.85 -17.98 -13.22
N PRO A 277 -9.72 -17.62 -12.58
CA PRO A 277 -8.52 -18.44 -12.64
C PRO A 277 -8.74 -19.79 -11.96
N LEU A 278 -8.13 -20.84 -12.50
CA LEU A 278 -8.06 -22.17 -11.89
C LEU A 278 -7.32 -22.16 -10.56
N TYR A 279 -6.37 -21.24 -10.42
CA TYR A 279 -5.55 -21.06 -9.24
C TYR A 279 -4.96 -19.64 -9.22
N THR A 280 -4.99 -19.01 -8.06
CA THR A 280 -4.33 -17.75 -7.77
C THR A 280 -3.48 -17.93 -6.53
N ALA A 281 -2.22 -17.53 -6.61
CA ALA A 281 -1.35 -17.43 -5.45
C ALA A 281 -0.75 -16.03 -5.36
N ALA A 282 -0.58 -15.47 -4.17
CA ALA A 282 0.03 -14.16 -4.02
C ALA A 282 0.91 -14.06 -2.77
N VAL A 283 1.97 -13.26 -2.87
CA VAL A 283 2.90 -12.97 -1.78
C VAL A 283 3.33 -11.51 -1.80
N GLU A 284 3.49 -10.93 -0.61
CA GLU A 284 4.13 -9.62 -0.41
C GLU A 284 5.64 -9.78 -0.48
N ILE A 285 6.26 -9.12 -1.46
CA ILE A 285 7.64 -9.37 -1.83
C ILE A 285 8.25 -8.17 -2.57
N ASP A 286 9.52 -7.91 -2.27
CA ASP A 286 10.30 -6.85 -2.89
C ASP A 286 10.33 -7.04 -4.42
N PRO A 287 9.77 -6.11 -5.21
CA PRO A 287 9.62 -6.23 -6.65
C PRO A 287 10.95 -6.23 -7.40
N ARG A 288 12.04 -5.81 -6.75
CA ARG A 288 13.40 -5.83 -7.31
C ARG A 288 14.02 -7.22 -7.27
N LYS A 289 13.44 -8.17 -6.52
CA LYS A 289 13.81 -9.58 -6.68
C LYS A 289 13.47 -10.03 -8.11
N PRO A 290 14.28 -10.92 -8.71
CA PRO A 290 14.00 -11.46 -10.03
C PRO A 290 12.58 -12.02 -10.14
N LEU A 291 11.90 -11.74 -11.25
CA LEU A 291 10.49 -12.10 -11.48
C LEU A 291 10.19 -13.56 -11.10
N TRP A 292 11.01 -14.49 -11.58
CA TRP A 292 10.81 -15.92 -11.34
C TRP A 292 11.05 -16.33 -9.88
N THR A 293 11.91 -15.62 -9.15
CA THR A 293 12.04 -15.80 -7.71
C THR A 293 10.75 -15.38 -7.02
N ARG A 294 10.15 -14.25 -7.43
CA ARG A 294 8.90 -13.77 -6.85
C ARG A 294 7.72 -14.68 -7.16
N ALA A 295 7.56 -15.08 -8.42
CA ALA A 295 6.53 -16.03 -8.83
C ALA A 295 6.66 -17.37 -8.10
N SER A 296 7.88 -17.88 -7.93
CA SER A 296 8.15 -19.08 -7.14
C SER A 296 7.74 -18.90 -5.69
N GLU A 297 8.15 -17.80 -5.04
CA GLU A 297 7.76 -17.52 -3.66
C GLU A 297 6.23 -17.41 -3.54
N ALA A 298 5.54 -16.78 -4.49
CA ALA A 298 4.07 -16.71 -4.50
C ALA A 298 3.43 -18.10 -4.54
N LEU A 299 3.96 -19.00 -5.37
CA LEU A 299 3.41 -20.35 -5.51
C LEU A 299 3.73 -21.24 -4.30
N HIS A 300 4.86 -21.04 -3.60
CA HIS A 300 5.32 -21.95 -2.53
C HIS A 300 5.07 -21.45 -1.11
N VAL A 301 5.10 -20.15 -0.89
CA VAL A 301 4.79 -19.56 0.40
C VAL A 301 3.28 -19.55 0.49
N HIS A 302 2.73 -20.33 1.43
CA HIS A 302 1.30 -20.48 1.69
C HIS A 302 0.65 -19.19 2.24
N GLY A 303 0.89 -18.05 1.58
CA GLY A 303 0.27 -16.77 1.89
C GLY A 303 -1.18 -16.79 1.42
N TYR A 304 -1.43 -16.19 0.26
CA TYR A 304 -2.75 -16.22 -0.35
C TYR A 304 -2.81 -17.31 -1.41
N GLU A 305 -3.70 -18.29 -1.27
CA GLU A 305 -3.97 -19.32 -2.27
C GLU A 305 -5.49 -19.46 -2.47
N TRP A 306 -5.96 -19.46 -3.71
CA TRP A 306 -7.39 -19.62 -4.04
C TRP A 306 -7.62 -20.24 -5.44
N PRO A 307 -8.59 -21.15 -5.64
CA PRO A 307 -9.33 -21.85 -4.60
C PRO A 307 -8.40 -22.77 -3.78
N LEU A 308 -8.83 -23.20 -2.60
CA LEU A 308 -8.16 -24.31 -1.90
C LEU A 308 -8.67 -25.60 -2.57
N GLY A 309 -7.76 -26.44 -3.08
CA GLY A 309 -8.06 -27.56 -4.00
C GLY A 309 -9.18 -28.55 -3.58
N PRO A 310 -9.46 -29.59 -4.39
CA PRO A 310 -8.61 -30.14 -5.44
C PRO A 310 -8.57 -29.28 -6.70
N TYR A 311 -7.37 -29.19 -7.30
CA TYR A 311 -7.16 -28.44 -8.52
C TYR A 311 -7.52 -29.29 -9.74
N PRO A 312 -8.14 -28.70 -10.78
CA PRO A 312 -8.31 -29.39 -12.05
C PRO A 312 -6.96 -29.73 -12.68
N GLU A 313 -6.94 -30.74 -13.54
CA GLU A 313 -5.73 -31.23 -14.23
C GLU A 313 -5.76 -30.90 -15.74
N PRO A 314 -5.83 -29.61 -16.15
CA PRO A 314 -5.80 -29.30 -17.57
C PRO A 314 -4.42 -29.59 -18.16
N ARG A 315 -4.41 -30.10 -19.39
CA ARG A 315 -3.18 -30.37 -20.14
C ARG A 315 -2.62 -29.13 -20.83
N ILE A 316 -3.41 -28.08 -20.94
CA ILE A 316 -3.03 -26.81 -21.55
C ILE A 316 -3.48 -25.73 -20.58
N PHE A 317 -2.56 -24.92 -20.10
CA PHE A 317 -2.90 -23.81 -19.20
C PHE A 317 -1.93 -22.66 -19.40
N THR A 318 -2.35 -21.48 -18.96
CA THR A 318 -1.57 -20.26 -19.04
C THR A 318 -1.38 -19.66 -17.66
N VAL A 319 -0.16 -19.27 -17.33
CA VAL A 319 0.22 -18.65 -16.06
C VAL A 319 0.52 -17.16 -16.31
N PHE A 320 -0.17 -16.27 -15.61
CA PHE A 320 0.11 -14.84 -15.58
C PHE A 320 0.82 -14.49 -14.28
N VAL A 321 1.89 -13.69 -14.38
CA VAL A 321 2.56 -13.09 -13.23
C VAL A 321 2.33 -11.59 -13.30
N GLU A 322 1.76 -11.05 -12.24
CA GLU A 322 1.44 -9.62 -12.11
C GLU A 322 2.05 -9.06 -10.82
N ARG A 323 2.35 -7.76 -10.84
CA ARG A 323 2.79 -6.99 -9.69
C ARG A 323 1.78 -5.92 -9.37
N GLN A 324 1.47 -5.74 -8.10
CA GLN A 324 0.61 -4.66 -7.62
C GLN A 324 1.30 -3.92 -6.47
N ALA A 325 1.52 -2.62 -6.61
CA ALA A 325 1.95 -1.81 -5.47
C ALA A 325 0.75 -1.44 -4.59
N VAL A 326 0.99 -1.18 -3.32
CA VAL A 326 -0.07 -0.72 -2.41
C VAL A 326 -0.63 0.62 -2.90
N GLY A 327 -1.95 0.69 -3.04
CA GLY A 327 -2.67 1.87 -3.55
C GLY A 327 -2.96 1.81 -5.05
N ASP A 328 -2.28 0.93 -5.81
CA ASP A 328 -2.57 0.75 -7.23
C ASP A 328 -3.89 -0.01 -7.40
N SER A 329 -4.81 0.57 -8.18
CA SER A 329 -6.08 -0.08 -8.54
C SER A 329 -5.92 -1.20 -9.57
N THR A 330 -4.84 -1.15 -10.35
CA THR A 330 -4.63 -2.05 -11.50
C THR A 330 -3.28 -2.75 -11.38
N PRO A 331 -3.25 -4.09 -11.31
CA PRO A 331 -2.00 -4.85 -11.37
C PRO A 331 -1.24 -4.61 -12.69
N ILE A 332 0.08 -4.57 -12.60
CA ILE A 332 0.99 -4.45 -13.75
C ILE A 332 1.34 -5.86 -14.21
N PRO A 333 0.98 -6.27 -15.44
CA PRO A 333 1.37 -7.57 -15.97
C PRO A 333 2.87 -7.61 -16.26
N GLU A 334 3.56 -8.66 -15.77
CA GLU A 334 5.00 -8.81 -15.92
C GLU A 334 5.39 -10.00 -16.81
N ALA A 335 4.61 -11.10 -16.77
CA ALA A 335 4.82 -12.23 -17.67
C ALA A 335 3.56 -13.05 -17.93
N CYS A 336 3.54 -13.72 -19.08
CA CYS A 336 2.58 -14.77 -19.45
C CYS A 336 3.36 -16.03 -19.86
N VAL A 337 3.00 -17.19 -19.32
CA VAL A 337 3.66 -18.47 -19.58
C VAL A 337 2.62 -19.49 -20.01
N GLN A 338 2.72 -19.94 -21.25
CA GLN A 338 1.85 -20.98 -21.81
C GLN A 338 2.51 -22.33 -21.56
N VAL A 339 1.76 -23.25 -20.95
CA VAL A 339 2.23 -24.58 -20.59
C VAL A 339 1.38 -25.64 -21.27
N LEU A 340 2.04 -26.54 -21.99
CA LEU A 340 1.43 -27.69 -22.65
C LEU A 340 2.05 -28.98 -22.10
N VAL A 341 1.21 -29.84 -21.54
CA VAL A 341 1.59 -31.16 -21.01
C VAL A 341 1.18 -32.24 -22.01
N VAL A 342 2.16 -32.89 -22.64
CA VAL A 342 1.97 -34.00 -23.58
C VAL A 342 2.63 -35.26 -23.03
N GLY A 343 1.82 -36.12 -22.41
CA GLY A 343 2.33 -37.32 -21.75
C GLY A 343 3.27 -36.94 -20.61
N GLU A 344 4.53 -37.36 -20.71
CA GLU A 344 5.60 -37.04 -19.74
C GLU A 344 6.44 -35.81 -20.12
N LEU A 345 6.04 -35.06 -21.15
CA LEU A 345 6.75 -33.86 -21.59
C LEU A 345 5.95 -32.61 -21.25
N VAL A 346 6.64 -31.59 -20.74
CA VAL A 346 6.10 -30.25 -20.53
C VAL A 346 6.80 -29.32 -21.50
N ARG A 347 6.02 -28.64 -22.34
CA ARG A 347 6.48 -27.57 -23.20
C ARG A 347 6.07 -26.24 -22.59
N ILE A 348 7.04 -25.37 -22.38
CA ILE A 348 6.85 -24.05 -21.81
C ILE A 348 7.15 -23.02 -22.91
N ARG A 349 6.23 -22.09 -23.12
CA ARG A 349 6.43 -20.92 -23.98
C ARG A 349 6.24 -19.68 -23.12
N ILE A 350 7.29 -18.86 -23.03
CA ILE A 350 7.22 -17.59 -22.33
C ILE A 350 6.78 -16.54 -23.34
N VAL A 351 5.59 -15.99 -23.11
CA VAL A 351 5.04 -14.82 -23.77
C VAL A 351 5.31 -13.65 -22.82
N ALA A 352 6.52 -13.10 -22.91
CA ALA A 352 6.88 -11.94 -22.10
C ALA A 352 6.07 -10.70 -22.54
N ALA A 353 6.16 -9.62 -21.75
CA ALA A 353 5.52 -8.34 -22.04
C ALA A 353 5.74 -7.89 -23.51
N PRO A 354 4.80 -7.12 -24.09
CA PRO A 354 4.91 -6.66 -25.48
C PRO A 354 6.29 -6.05 -25.77
N GLY A 355 7.05 -6.67 -26.68
CA GLY A 355 8.40 -6.21 -27.08
C GLY A 355 9.56 -7.15 -26.72
N THR A 356 9.34 -8.18 -25.90
CA THR A 356 10.39 -9.15 -25.56
C THR A 356 10.35 -10.39 -26.47
N ALA A 357 11.52 -10.88 -26.87
CA ALA A 357 11.62 -12.05 -27.74
C ALA A 357 11.02 -13.31 -27.09
N LEU A 358 10.26 -14.07 -27.88
CA LEU A 358 9.62 -15.31 -27.44
C LEU A 358 10.67 -16.42 -27.29
N ASN A 359 10.85 -16.92 -26.08
CA ASN A 359 11.66 -18.11 -25.81
C ASN A 359 10.74 -19.31 -25.50
N SER A 360 11.01 -20.45 -26.14
CA SER A 360 10.30 -21.71 -25.87
C SER A 360 11.27 -22.81 -25.48
N GLN A 361 10.91 -23.59 -24.46
CA GLN A 361 11.72 -24.68 -23.94
C GLN A 361 10.85 -25.93 -23.71
N THR A 362 11.41 -27.11 -23.99
CA THR A 362 10.76 -28.40 -23.68
C THR A 362 11.55 -29.11 -22.59
N ILE A 363 10.84 -29.60 -21.58
CA ILE A 363 11.41 -30.28 -20.41
C ILE A 363 10.61 -31.55 -20.08
N ALA A 364 11.22 -32.49 -19.35
CA ALA A 364 10.50 -33.67 -18.86
C ALA A 364 9.62 -33.30 -17.65
N ALA A 365 8.37 -33.76 -17.64
CA ALA A 365 7.36 -33.51 -16.60
C ALA A 365 7.75 -34.08 -15.22
N GLY A 366 8.52 -35.17 -15.18
CA GLY A 366 8.89 -35.82 -13.93
C GLY A 366 7.69 -36.49 -13.24
N LYS A 367 7.59 -36.35 -11.91
CA LYS A 367 6.57 -37.02 -11.05
C LYS A 367 5.37 -36.11 -10.70
N HIS A 368 5.26 -34.95 -11.34
CA HIS A 368 4.26 -33.94 -11.01
C HIS A 368 2.89 -34.40 -11.51
N LYS A 369 1.86 -34.32 -10.65
CA LYS A 369 0.52 -34.85 -10.94
C LYS A 369 -0.51 -33.77 -11.22
N THR A 370 -0.36 -32.62 -10.58
CA THR A 370 -1.31 -31.51 -10.71
C THR A 370 -0.71 -30.34 -11.49
N VAL A 371 -1.56 -29.44 -11.98
CA VAL A 371 -1.11 -28.21 -12.65
C VAL A 371 -0.33 -27.30 -11.72
N VAL A 372 -0.72 -27.25 -10.45
CA VAL A 372 0.02 -26.51 -9.42
C VAL A 372 1.42 -27.10 -9.22
N ASP A 373 1.60 -28.44 -9.28
CA ASP A 373 2.92 -29.08 -9.20
C ASP A 373 3.81 -28.83 -10.42
N VAL A 374 3.22 -28.58 -11.59
CA VAL A 374 3.97 -28.24 -12.81
C VAL A 374 4.38 -26.77 -12.79
N ALA A 375 3.54 -25.90 -12.20
CA ALA A 375 3.81 -24.47 -12.07
C ALA A 375 4.80 -24.12 -10.95
N LYS A 376 4.60 -24.71 -9.75
CA LYS A 376 5.51 -24.62 -8.59
C LYS A 376 6.81 -25.25 -8.91
#